data_AF-A0A9X3WJ36-F1
#
_entry.id   AF-A0A9X3WJ36-F1
#
_cell.length_a   1.000
_cell.length_b   1.000
_cell.length_c   1.000
_cell.angle_alpha   90.00
_cell.angle_beta   90.00
_cell.angle_gamma   90.00
#
_symmetry.space_group_name_H-M   'P 1'
#
loop_
_entity.id
_entity.type
_entity.pdbx_description
1 polymer ?
#
loop_
_entity_poly.entity_id
_entity_poly.type
_entity_poly.pdbx_seq_one_letter_code
_entity_poly.pdbx_strand_id
1 'polypeptide(L)'
;MQIRGYHLVQPGESLTTIANTYGVPVEQLIKINRMENRPPVIGQQLIVPIASDLRQLEYKPVTAYTVDRPILVNGEDINTGLYPVLNFKPENAQYPYVYVPIAEFRRVGATVRWNDQQQLLTVESNYQELQSEVQQLQAENERLKELITINQPIVSRGNSSGNIANWGIAALQGDWVYFSNISQGYKLYKMRLDGTGKQLLASDRSLYINVVGDWIYYINQSDQAKMYKVRTDGTQKTRIDDQHSATVISVVGDWIYYVTQSEQYKLFKIKTDGTGKTQLGNDALVEEMYATEDWIFYTLQNQNLKIFKIKPDGTQRIQVTEYGARQLIIEGDWLYFVNQTMPGIWRVKWDGTDPTSFEAEYSNPNSLNVDNNMIYYGYSDLYKTPTDSPEQIKLTPVYGYGGLINIVGDWLYFRINYNGEKLYRMRVDGTAGEFVY
;
A
#
# COMPACT_ATOMS: atom_id res chain seq x y z
N MET A 1 2.97 -49.01 32.53
CA MET A 1 2.90 -49.41 33.96
C MET A 1 4.30 -49.80 34.41
N GLN A 2 4.95 -49.04 35.30
CA GLN A 2 6.24 -49.43 35.88
C GLN A 2 5.99 -50.36 37.07
N ILE A 3 6.50 -51.59 37.00
CA ILE A 3 6.42 -52.58 38.08
C ILE A 3 7.33 -52.07 39.23
N ARG A 4 6.74 -51.89 40.42
CA ARG A 4 7.44 -51.46 41.64
C ARG A 4 7.86 -52.69 42.45
N GLY A 5 9.15 -52.81 42.76
CA GLY A 5 9.68 -53.76 43.73
C GLY A 5 9.85 -53.12 45.11
N TYR A 6 10.10 -53.95 46.12
CA TYR A 6 10.39 -53.48 47.47
C TYR A 6 11.74 -54.03 47.95
N HIS A 7 12.52 -53.18 48.62
CA HIS A 7 13.80 -53.52 49.25
C HIS A 7 13.74 -53.21 50.74
N LEU A 8 14.10 -54.18 51.59
CA LEU A 8 14.14 -54.00 53.04
C LEU A 8 15.56 -53.62 53.48
N VAL A 9 15.72 -52.43 54.05
CA VAL A 9 17.02 -51.86 54.43
C VAL A 9 17.72 -52.73 55.48
N GLN A 10 18.93 -53.19 55.18
CA GLN A 10 19.75 -54.03 56.05
C GLN A 10 20.73 -53.19 56.90
N PRO A 11 21.28 -53.74 58.01
CA PRO A 11 22.31 -53.06 58.79
C PRO A 11 23.52 -52.66 57.93
N GLY A 12 23.86 -51.37 57.92
CA GLY A 12 25.01 -50.82 57.20
C GLY A 12 24.71 -50.28 55.79
N GLU A 13 23.47 -50.40 55.29
CA GLU A 13 23.10 -49.84 53.99
C GLU A 13 22.76 -48.34 54.04
N SER A 14 23.03 -47.64 52.94
CA SER A 14 22.66 -46.25 52.69
C SER A 14 21.80 -46.14 51.43
N LEU A 15 21.13 -45.01 51.22
CA LEU A 15 20.39 -44.77 49.98
C LEU A 15 21.29 -44.86 48.73
N THR A 16 22.56 -44.47 48.83
CA THR A 16 23.53 -44.57 47.73
C THR A 16 23.86 -46.01 47.38
N THR A 17 24.11 -46.87 48.38
CA THR A 17 24.42 -48.30 48.13
C THR A 17 23.20 -49.05 47.59
N ILE A 18 22.00 -48.72 48.08
CA ILE A 18 20.75 -49.31 47.57
C ILE A 18 20.46 -48.83 46.14
N ALA A 19 20.59 -47.53 45.86
CA ALA A 19 20.35 -46.97 44.53
C ALA A 19 21.30 -47.56 43.47
N ASN A 20 22.57 -47.75 43.81
CA ASN A 20 23.55 -48.42 42.94
C ASN A 20 23.19 -49.88 42.67
N THR A 21 22.68 -50.60 43.67
CA THR A 21 22.26 -52.00 43.53
C THR A 21 21.16 -52.16 42.47
N TYR A 22 20.26 -51.17 42.35
CA TYR A 22 19.16 -51.18 41.39
C TYR A 22 19.41 -50.32 40.14
N GLY A 23 20.61 -49.72 40.00
CA GLY A 23 20.98 -48.93 38.82
C GLY A 23 20.19 -47.64 38.64
N VAL A 24 19.79 -46.99 39.73
CA VAL A 24 18.98 -45.75 39.71
C VAL A 24 19.66 -44.60 40.45
N PRO A 25 19.39 -43.33 40.11
CA PRO A 25 19.88 -42.19 40.88
C PRO A 25 19.28 -42.12 42.28
N VAL A 26 20.07 -41.70 43.26
CA VAL A 26 19.64 -41.55 44.68
C VAL A 26 18.45 -40.60 44.81
N GLU A 27 18.44 -39.48 44.08
CA GLU A 27 17.33 -38.51 44.09
C GLU A 27 16.01 -39.13 43.63
N GLN A 28 16.06 -40.03 42.65
CA GLN A 28 14.87 -40.74 42.18
C GLN A 28 14.34 -41.70 43.26
N LEU A 29 15.24 -42.38 43.97
CA LEU A 29 14.88 -43.27 45.08
C LEU A 29 14.25 -42.49 46.26
N ILE A 30 14.79 -41.32 46.59
CA ILE A 30 14.23 -40.40 47.60
C ILE A 30 12.83 -39.94 47.19
N LYS A 31 12.68 -39.48 45.95
CA LYS A 31 11.42 -38.93 45.43
C LYS A 31 10.31 -39.99 45.39
N ILE A 32 10.62 -41.21 44.96
CA ILE A 32 9.60 -42.27 44.84
C ILE A 32 9.13 -42.77 46.22
N ASN A 33 10.01 -42.72 47.22
CA ASN A 33 9.71 -43.08 48.61
C ASN A 33 9.26 -41.90 49.47
N ARG A 34 9.14 -40.70 48.88
CA ARG A 34 8.80 -39.44 49.56
C ARG A 34 9.64 -39.23 50.83
N MET A 35 10.93 -39.53 50.74
CA MET A 35 11.84 -39.38 51.87
C MET A 35 12.25 -37.92 52.02
N GLU A 36 12.23 -37.43 53.26
CA GLU A 36 12.95 -36.21 53.64
C GLU A 36 14.45 -36.53 53.65
N ASN A 37 15.33 -35.52 53.52
CA ASN A 37 16.77 -35.68 53.35
C ASN A 37 17.47 -36.22 54.62
N ARG A 38 17.18 -37.48 54.97
CA ARG A 38 17.64 -38.22 56.15
C ARG A 38 18.00 -39.66 55.76
N PRO A 39 18.91 -40.32 56.49
CA PRO A 39 19.29 -41.70 56.22
C PRO A 39 18.11 -42.68 56.34
N PRO A 40 18.13 -43.82 55.61
CA PRO A 40 17.12 -44.85 55.74
C PRO A 40 17.29 -45.61 57.06
N VAL A 41 16.19 -46.04 57.68
CA VAL A 41 16.23 -46.79 58.94
C VAL A 41 16.34 -48.29 58.65
N ILE A 42 17.14 -49.02 59.44
CA ILE A 42 17.25 -50.48 59.32
C ILE A 42 15.85 -51.10 59.50
N GLY A 43 15.47 -52.01 58.59
CA GLY A 43 14.15 -52.62 58.52
C GLY A 43 13.10 -51.76 57.81
N GLN A 44 13.44 -50.57 57.31
CA GLN A 44 12.54 -49.77 56.46
C GLN A 44 12.40 -50.42 55.08
N GLN A 45 11.17 -50.50 54.57
CA GLN A 45 10.91 -50.99 53.21
C GLN A 45 10.87 -49.82 52.23
N LEU A 46 11.71 -49.87 51.18
CA LEU A 46 11.80 -48.88 50.12
C LEU A 46 11.25 -49.43 48.81
N ILE A 47 10.49 -48.62 48.09
CA ILE A 47 10.07 -48.85 46.71
C ILE A 47 11.29 -48.66 45.80
N VAL A 48 11.62 -49.70 45.02
CA VAL A 48 12.73 -49.69 44.05
C VAL A 48 12.22 -50.05 42.64
N PRO A 49 12.73 -49.42 41.57
CA PRO A 49 12.40 -49.83 40.21
C PRO A 49 13.05 -51.19 39.89
N ILE A 50 12.27 -52.16 39.42
CA ILE A 50 12.82 -53.45 38.96
C ILE A 50 13.22 -53.29 37.49
N ALA A 51 14.52 -53.35 37.22
CA ALA A 51 15.06 -53.37 35.86
C ALA A 51 15.00 -54.79 35.29
N SER A 52 13.82 -55.23 34.84
CA SER A 52 13.67 -56.43 34.02
C SER A 52 12.81 -56.12 32.80
N ASP A 53 13.47 -55.50 31.81
CA ASP A 53 13.24 -55.55 30.34
C ASP A 53 13.79 -54.30 29.61
N LEU A 54 14.95 -53.80 30.02
CA LEU A 54 15.68 -52.76 29.27
C LEU A 54 16.73 -53.32 28.30
N ARG A 55 16.70 -54.62 28.00
CA ARG A 55 17.59 -55.24 26.99
C ARG A 55 16.78 -56.02 25.97
N GLN A 56 16.16 -55.30 25.03
CA GLN A 56 15.97 -55.66 23.61
C GLN A 56 14.81 -54.85 23.01
N LEU A 57 15.05 -53.57 22.75
CA LEU A 57 14.47 -52.90 21.58
C LEU A 57 15.64 -52.15 20.94
N GLU A 58 16.15 -52.72 19.85
CA GLU A 58 17.20 -52.09 19.05
C GLU A 58 16.75 -50.70 18.59
N TYR A 59 17.56 -49.71 18.91
CA TYR A 59 17.45 -48.35 18.42
C TYR A 59 17.79 -48.31 16.94
N LYS A 60 16.86 -47.87 16.09
CA LYS A 60 17.19 -47.37 14.74
C LYS A 60 17.19 -45.84 14.82
N PRO A 61 18.33 -45.16 14.54
CA PRO A 61 18.34 -43.70 14.49
C PRO A 61 17.34 -43.22 13.44
N VAL A 62 16.48 -42.28 13.82
CA VAL A 62 15.74 -41.47 12.85
C VAL A 62 16.70 -40.40 12.38
N THR A 63 17.25 -40.58 11.18
CA THR A 63 17.96 -39.51 10.49
C THR A 63 16.94 -38.42 10.19
N ALA A 64 17.01 -37.29 10.89
CA ALA A 64 16.38 -36.07 10.40
C ALA A 64 17.03 -35.78 9.04
N TYR A 65 16.28 -35.91 7.95
CA TYR A 65 16.79 -35.50 6.66
C TYR A 65 17.16 -34.02 6.75
N THR A 66 18.40 -33.71 6.40
CA THR A 66 18.78 -32.39 5.90
C THR A 66 17.79 -32.04 4.80
N VAL A 67 17.09 -30.92 4.95
CA VAL A 67 16.32 -30.36 3.86
C VAL A 67 17.33 -30.06 2.75
N ASP A 68 17.24 -30.73 1.60
CA ASP A 68 18.13 -30.47 0.46
C ASP A 68 17.91 -29.07 -0.14
N ARG A 69 16.99 -28.27 0.42
CA ARG A 69 16.47 -27.01 -0.12
C ARG A 69 16.09 -26.01 0.98
N PRO A 70 16.36 -24.70 0.78
CA PRO A 70 15.93 -23.61 1.67
C PRO A 70 14.42 -23.60 1.90
N ILE A 71 13.99 -23.31 3.13
CA ILE A 71 12.59 -22.98 3.45
C ILE A 71 12.58 -21.50 3.80
N LEU A 72 11.84 -20.70 3.04
CA LEU A 72 11.83 -19.24 3.19
C LEU A 72 10.57 -18.75 3.91
N VAL A 73 10.74 -17.88 4.90
CA VAL A 73 9.67 -17.06 5.51
C VAL A 73 9.99 -15.59 5.21
N ASN A 74 9.11 -14.86 4.54
CA ASN A 74 9.32 -13.45 4.18
C ASN A 74 10.66 -13.17 3.46
N GLY A 75 11.17 -14.14 2.70
CA GLY A 75 12.44 -14.04 1.99
C GLY A 75 13.68 -14.46 2.80
N GLU A 76 13.54 -14.85 4.06
CA GLU A 76 14.64 -15.36 4.89
C GLU A 76 14.63 -16.88 5.01
N ASP A 77 15.79 -17.52 4.85
CA ASP A 77 15.96 -18.97 4.98
C ASP A 77 15.99 -19.39 6.45
N ILE A 78 14.89 -19.97 6.89
CA ILE A 78 14.72 -20.43 8.28
C ILE A 78 15.48 -21.73 8.58
N ASN A 79 16.12 -22.34 7.58
CA ASN A 79 17.01 -23.48 7.81
C ASN A 79 18.35 -23.06 8.45
N THR A 80 18.59 -21.76 8.66
CA THR A 80 19.92 -21.23 9.05
C THR A 80 20.01 -20.65 10.47
N GLY A 81 18.94 -20.64 11.29
CA GLY A 81 18.96 -19.89 12.56
C GLY A 81 18.11 -20.40 13.74
N LEU A 82 18.63 -20.15 14.96
CA LEU A 82 18.08 -20.43 16.29
C LEU A 82 16.75 -19.68 16.57
N TYR A 83 15.61 -20.19 16.11
CA TYR A 83 14.30 -19.71 16.59
C TYR A 83 13.80 -20.55 17.78
N PRO A 84 13.25 -19.93 18.85
CA PRO A 84 12.77 -20.66 20.02
C PRO A 84 11.50 -21.47 19.69
N VAL A 85 11.62 -22.78 19.82
CA VAL A 85 10.56 -23.77 19.57
C VAL A 85 9.45 -23.66 20.62
N LEU A 86 8.22 -23.35 20.22
CA LEU A 86 7.03 -23.48 21.10
C LEU A 86 6.70 -24.96 21.30
N ASN A 87 6.87 -25.44 22.53
CA ASN A 87 6.80 -26.84 22.93
C ASN A 87 5.38 -27.42 22.84
N PHE A 88 5.17 -28.45 22.00
CA PHE A 88 4.01 -29.34 22.11
C PHE A 88 4.46 -30.72 22.60
N LYS A 89 3.90 -31.18 23.73
CA LYS A 89 4.16 -32.49 24.34
C LYS A 89 2.81 -33.24 24.53
N PRO A 90 2.56 -34.35 23.82
CA PRO A 90 1.41 -35.21 24.09
C PRO A 90 1.49 -35.83 25.50
N GLU A 91 0.36 -36.01 26.18
CA GLU A 91 0.27 -36.44 27.59
C GLU A 91 0.98 -37.78 27.91
N ASN A 92 1.20 -38.65 26.91
CA ASN A 92 1.68 -40.03 27.13
C ASN A 92 3.06 -40.35 26.54
N ALA A 93 3.78 -39.37 26.03
CA ALA A 93 5.07 -39.63 25.40
C ALA A 93 6.09 -40.10 26.47
N GLN A 94 7.04 -41.03 26.20
CA GLN A 94 8.25 -41.37 27.01
C GLN A 94 9.60 -41.16 26.24
N TYR A 95 10.62 -40.58 26.88
CA TYR A 95 11.90 -40.07 26.31
C TYR A 95 12.80 -41.17 25.66
N PRO A 96 13.61 -40.85 24.62
CA PRO A 96 13.77 -39.54 23.94
C PRO A 96 12.78 -39.33 22.77
N TYR A 97 12.36 -38.07 22.54
CA TYR A 97 11.54 -37.67 21.39
C TYR A 97 12.33 -36.81 20.41
N VAL A 98 11.92 -36.85 19.15
CA VAL A 98 12.31 -35.87 18.13
C VAL A 98 11.35 -34.69 18.20
N TYR A 99 11.89 -33.49 18.42
CA TYR A 99 11.15 -32.23 18.40
C TYR A 99 11.05 -31.72 16.96
N VAL A 100 9.83 -31.58 16.42
CA VAL A 100 9.61 -30.91 15.14
C VAL A 100 8.53 -29.83 15.32
N PRO A 101 8.85 -28.53 15.17
CA PRO A 101 7.86 -27.46 15.29
C PRO A 101 6.87 -27.47 14.11
N ILE A 102 5.79 -28.24 14.23
CA ILE A 102 4.72 -28.34 13.22
C ILE A 102 4.01 -26.99 12.98
N ALA A 103 4.02 -26.09 13.98
CA ALA A 103 3.33 -24.81 13.93
C ALA A 103 3.93 -23.82 12.89
N GLU A 104 5.24 -23.86 12.66
CA GLU A 104 5.90 -22.93 11.74
C GLU A 104 5.75 -23.35 10.27
N PHE A 105 5.72 -24.66 9.98
CA PHE A 105 5.45 -25.17 8.63
C PHE A 105 4.07 -24.77 8.11
N ARG A 106 3.04 -24.77 8.99
CA ARG A 106 1.69 -24.33 8.59
C ARG A 106 1.60 -22.82 8.35
N ARG A 107 2.39 -21.99 9.05
CA ARG A 107 2.41 -20.53 8.80
C ARG A 107 2.95 -20.16 7.42
N VAL A 108 3.79 -21.01 6.83
CA VAL A 108 4.29 -20.86 5.44
C VAL A 108 3.50 -21.66 4.41
N GLY A 109 2.30 -22.14 4.76
CA GLY A 109 1.44 -22.88 3.84
C GLY A 109 1.89 -24.31 3.54
N ALA A 110 2.86 -24.87 4.29
CA ALA A 110 3.27 -26.25 4.12
C ALA A 110 2.29 -27.23 4.81
N THR A 111 2.05 -28.36 4.15
CA THR A 111 1.26 -29.47 4.67
C THR A 111 2.18 -30.46 5.36
N VAL A 112 1.86 -30.81 6.62
CA VAL A 112 2.63 -31.78 7.41
C VAL A 112 1.80 -33.04 7.63
N ARG A 113 2.35 -34.20 7.30
CA ARG A 113 1.73 -35.52 7.49
C ARG A 113 2.62 -36.40 8.35
N TRP A 114 2.01 -37.17 9.26
CA TRP A 114 2.70 -38.17 10.07
C TRP A 114 2.18 -39.57 9.72
N ASN A 115 3.08 -40.53 9.57
CA ASN A 115 2.78 -41.95 9.34
C ASN A 115 3.27 -42.78 10.53
N ASP A 116 2.33 -43.25 11.36
CA ASP A 116 2.61 -44.05 12.57
C ASP A 116 3.28 -45.40 12.27
N GLN A 117 2.91 -46.08 11.18
CA GLN A 117 3.48 -47.40 10.86
C GLN A 117 4.93 -47.32 10.39
N GLN A 118 5.26 -46.26 9.66
CA GLN A 118 6.60 -46.02 9.13
C GLN A 118 7.45 -45.14 10.04
N GLN A 119 6.86 -44.56 11.09
CA GLN A 119 7.47 -43.55 11.96
C GLN A 119 8.06 -42.38 11.13
N LEU A 120 7.31 -41.92 10.12
CA LEU A 120 7.77 -40.94 9.13
C LEU A 120 6.96 -39.65 9.20
N LEU A 121 7.66 -38.50 9.25
CA LEU A 121 7.08 -37.17 9.09
C LEU A 121 7.38 -36.65 7.68
N THR A 122 6.33 -36.28 6.93
CA THR A 122 6.45 -35.68 5.59
C THR A 122 6.00 -34.23 5.64
N VAL A 123 6.79 -33.32 5.07
CA VAL A 123 6.46 -31.90 4.90
C VAL A 123 6.42 -31.59 3.40
N GLU A 124 5.28 -31.14 2.90
CA GLU A 124 5.03 -30.81 1.49
C GLU A 124 4.71 -29.32 1.37
N SER A 125 5.24 -28.62 0.36
CA SER A 125 4.90 -27.23 0.06
C SER A 125 4.59 -27.05 -1.43
N ASN A 126 3.75 -26.08 -1.76
CA ASN A 126 3.42 -25.69 -3.13
C ASN A 126 4.44 -24.70 -3.73
N TYR A 127 5.66 -24.63 -3.19
CA TYR A 127 6.68 -23.65 -3.56
C TYR A 127 6.99 -23.64 -5.07
N GLN A 128 7.12 -24.82 -5.68
CA GLN A 128 7.44 -24.93 -7.11
C GLN A 128 6.29 -24.45 -8.00
N GLU A 129 5.04 -24.69 -7.59
CA GLU A 129 3.85 -24.21 -8.29
C GLU A 129 3.77 -22.69 -8.21
N LEU A 130 3.91 -22.12 -7.00
CA LEU A 130 3.92 -20.67 -6.79
C LEU A 130 5.08 -19.97 -7.50
N GLN A 131 6.28 -20.56 -7.50
CA GLN A 131 7.42 -19.99 -8.21
C GLN A 131 7.18 -19.97 -9.73
N SER A 132 6.58 -21.03 -10.27
CA SER A 132 6.23 -21.12 -11.68
C SER A 132 5.14 -20.11 -12.04
N GLU A 133 4.14 -19.94 -11.19
CA GLU A 133 3.08 -18.95 -11.35
C GLU A 133 3.62 -17.51 -11.34
N VAL A 134 4.52 -17.18 -10.39
CA VAL A 134 5.18 -15.86 -10.35
C VAL A 134 5.98 -15.60 -11.61
N GLN A 135 6.73 -16.59 -12.11
CA GLN A 135 7.49 -16.44 -13.37
C GLN A 135 6.56 -16.22 -14.58
N GLN A 136 5.43 -16.93 -14.64
CA GLN A 136 4.43 -16.74 -15.69
C GLN A 136 3.79 -15.34 -15.62
N LEU A 137 3.41 -14.89 -14.41
CA LEU A 137 2.87 -13.55 -14.20
C LEU A 137 3.88 -12.45 -14.53
N GLN A 138 5.16 -12.67 -14.26
CA GLN A 138 6.22 -11.74 -14.67
C GLN A 138 6.36 -11.69 -16.18
N ALA A 139 6.40 -12.84 -16.86
CA ALA A 139 6.49 -12.91 -18.31
C ALA A 139 5.26 -12.28 -19.00
N GLU A 140 4.05 -12.53 -18.49
CA GLU A 140 2.84 -11.91 -19.02
C GLU A 140 2.81 -10.40 -18.74
N ASN A 141 3.27 -9.94 -17.57
CA ASN A 141 3.41 -8.51 -17.30
C ASN A 141 4.37 -7.81 -18.28
N GLU A 142 5.53 -8.41 -18.58
CA GLU A 142 6.45 -7.86 -19.58
C GLU A 142 5.83 -7.86 -20.98
N ARG A 143 5.15 -8.94 -21.37
CA ARG A 143 4.41 -9.00 -22.64
C ARG A 143 3.31 -7.94 -22.72
N LEU A 144 2.55 -7.71 -21.65
CA LEU A 144 1.50 -6.68 -21.60
C LEU A 144 2.11 -5.28 -21.72
N LYS A 145 3.24 -5.01 -21.06
CA LYS A 145 3.99 -3.75 -21.22
C LYS A 145 4.44 -3.54 -22.66
N GLU A 146 4.96 -4.57 -23.32
CA GLU A 146 5.34 -4.52 -24.74
C GLU A 146 4.12 -4.24 -25.64
N LEU A 147 2.99 -4.91 -25.42
CA LEU A 147 1.75 -4.70 -26.17
C LEU A 147 1.19 -3.27 -26.00
N ILE A 148 1.25 -2.71 -24.78
CA ILE A 148 0.87 -1.33 -24.52
C ILE A 148 1.79 -0.36 -25.28
N THR A 149 3.09 -0.67 -25.37
CA THR A 149 4.08 0.17 -26.06
C THR A 149 3.94 0.14 -27.59
N ILE A 150 3.54 -1.00 -28.16
CA ILE A 150 3.39 -1.19 -29.61
C ILE A 150 2.13 -0.52 -30.17
N ASN A 151 1.03 -0.50 -29.40
CA ASN A 151 -0.28 -0.12 -29.96
C ASN A 151 -0.56 1.39 -29.99
N GLN A 152 0.09 2.20 -29.14
CA GLN A 152 0.23 3.66 -29.26
C GLN A 152 1.41 4.09 -28.36
N PRO A 153 2.19 5.13 -28.69
CA PRO A 153 3.12 5.68 -27.72
C PRO A 153 2.31 6.11 -26.49
N ILE A 154 2.66 5.59 -25.31
CA ILE A 154 2.06 6.05 -24.05
C ILE A 154 2.33 7.55 -23.97
N VAL A 155 1.31 8.37 -24.25
CA VAL A 155 1.44 9.81 -24.15
C VAL A 155 1.58 10.13 -22.68
N SER A 156 2.80 10.51 -22.28
CA SER A 156 3.12 10.78 -20.88
C SER A 156 2.27 11.94 -20.36
N ARG A 157 1.47 11.66 -19.34
CA ARG A 157 0.68 12.67 -18.61
C ARG A 157 1.41 13.08 -17.35
N GLY A 158 1.41 14.37 -17.06
CA GLY A 158 2.16 14.94 -15.95
C GLY A 158 1.58 14.65 -14.57
N ASN A 159 0.26 14.53 -14.46
CA ASN A 159 -0.45 14.24 -13.21
C ASN A 159 -1.85 13.70 -13.53
N SER A 160 -2.56 13.16 -12.52
CA SER A 160 -3.96 12.78 -12.66
C SER A 160 -4.89 13.99 -12.64
N SER A 161 -6.05 13.86 -13.29
CA SER A 161 -7.10 14.89 -13.31
C SER A 161 -7.61 15.23 -11.92
N GLY A 162 -7.80 14.20 -11.08
CA GLY A 162 -8.18 14.36 -9.68
C GLY A 162 -7.16 15.12 -8.86
N ASN A 163 -5.86 14.87 -9.04
CA ASN A 163 -4.84 15.65 -8.33
C ASN A 163 -4.84 17.10 -8.79
N ILE A 164 -4.90 17.35 -10.10
CA ILE A 164 -4.95 18.72 -10.65
C ILE A 164 -6.18 19.50 -10.16
N ALA A 165 -7.35 18.86 -10.11
CA ALA A 165 -8.57 19.44 -9.52
C ALA A 165 -8.39 19.78 -8.03
N ASN A 166 -7.48 19.10 -7.33
CA ASN A 166 -7.11 19.34 -5.94
C ASN A 166 -5.75 20.04 -5.80
N TRP A 167 -5.51 21.04 -6.65
CA TRP A 167 -4.35 21.94 -6.69
C TRP A 167 -3.02 21.27 -7.07
N GLY A 168 -3.04 20.01 -7.49
CA GLY A 168 -1.89 19.23 -7.94
C GLY A 168 -0.72 19.33 -6.97
N ILE A 169 -0.98 19.16 -5.67
CA ILE A 169 0.05 19.28 -4.63
C ILE A 169 1.03 18.10 -4.65
N ALA A 170 0.68 17.02 -5.35
CA ALA A 170 1.54 15.87 -5.52
C ALA A 170 1.36 15.26 -6.92
N ALA A 171 2.44 14.67 -7.44
CA ALA A 171 2.47 13.90 -8.68
C ALA A 171 3.39 12.68 -8.49
N LEU A 172 3.04 11.56 -9.12
CA LEU A 172 3.82 10.31 -9.10
C LEU A 172 4.51 10.10 -10.45
N GLN A 173 5.80 9.74 -10.44
CA GLN A 173 6.45 9.15 -11.62
C GLN A 173 7.44 8.07 -11.18
N GLY A 174 7.19 6.82 -11.58
CA GLY A 174 7.90 5.66 -11.04
C GLY A 174 7.71 5.59 -9.52
N ASP A 175 8.80 5.36 -8.78
CA ASP A 175 8.77 5.30 -7.30
C ASP A 175 8.82 6.68 -6.62
N TRP A 176 8.90 7.76 -7.40
CA TRP A 176 9.11 9.11 -6.88
C TRP A 176 7.82 9.90 -6.81
N VAL A 177 7.56 10.44 -5.63
CA VAL A 177 6.53 11.44 -5.37
C VAL A 177 7.17 12.82 -5.41
N TYR A 178 6.63 13.70 -6.26
CA TYR A 178 7.00 15.11 -6.34
C TYR A 178 5.87 15.92 -5.74
N PHE A 179 6.17 16.75 -4.74
CA PHE A 179 5.11 17.35 -3.94
C PHE A 179 5.44 18.75 -3.44
N SER A 180 4.37 19.51 -3.22
CA SER A 180 4.38 20.82 -2.59
C SER A 180 4.32 20.64 -1.08
N ASN A 181 5.42 20.97 -0.40
CA ASN A 181 5.50 20.81 1.04
C ASN A 181 4.84 21.99 1.76
N ILE A 182 3.56 21.80 2.13
CA ILE A 182 2.69 22.83 2.72
C ILE A 182 3.29 23.44 4.00
N SER A 183 3.85 22.61 4.89
CA SER A 183 4.44 23.06 6.15
C SER A 183 5.68 23.92 5.96
N GLN A 184 6.36 23.78 4.81
CA GLN A 184 7.55 24.54 4.45
C GLN A 184 7.27 25.65 3.45
N GLY A 185 6.03 26.16 3.43
CA GLY A 185 5.63 27.25 2.57
C GLY A 185 5.42 26.83 1.11
N TYR A 186 4.94 25.59 0.89
CA TYR A 186 4.64 25.02 -0.43
C TYR A 186 5.86 24.88 -1.35
N LYS A 187 7.04 24.69 -0.75
CA LYS A 187 8.27 24.42 -1.50
C LYS A 187 8.21 23.08 -2.23
N LEU A 188 8.85 22.99 -3.39
CA LEU A 188 8.86 21.77 -4.20
C LEU A 188 9.89 20.77 -3.68
N TYR A 189 9.43 19.58 -3.33
CA TYR A 189 10.23 18.45 -2.87
C TYR A 189 9.98 17.22 -3.74
N LYS A 190 10.88 16.23 -3.61
CA LYS A 190 10.60 14.83 -3.96
C LYS A 190 10.94 13.89 -2.82
N MET A 191 10.34 12.71 -2.82
CA MET A 191 10.68 11.57 -1.96
C MET A 191 10.25 10.26 -2.63
N ARG A 192 10.73 9.12 -2.15
CA ARG A 192 10.23 7.81 -2.55
C ARG A 192 8.89 7.50 -1.87
N LEU A 193 8.13 6.56 -2.41
CA LEU A 193 6.85 6.10 -1.82
C LEU A 193 6.98 5.56 -0.39
N ASP A 194 8.14 5.00 -0.04
CA ASP A 194 8.48 4.54 1.32
C ASP A 194 8.85 5.69 2.28
N GLY A 195 8.84 6.95 1.81
CA GLY A 195 9.18 8.15 2.56
C GLY A 195 10.68 8.49 2.60
N THR A 196 11.54 7.65 2.03
CA THR A 196 12.99 7.90 2.00
C THR A 196 13.38 8.87 0.88
N GLY A 197 14.64 9.32 0.87
CA GLY A 197 15.18 10.13 -0.24
C GLY A 197 14.56 11.53 -0.38
N LYS A 198 14.02 12.10 0.70
CA LYS A 198 13.43 13.44 0.69
C LYS A 198 14.47 14.50 0.26
N GLN A 199 14.19 15.24 -0.80
CA GLN A 199 15.08 16.25 -1.38
C GLN A 199 14.31 17.51 -1.76
N LEU A 200 14.84 18.69 -1.42
CA LEU A 200 14.36 19.98 -1.91
C LEU A 200 14.77 20.16 -3.38
N LEU A 201 13.82 20.51 -4.25
CA LEU A 201 14.06 20.74 -5.67
C LEU A 201 13.97 22.22 -6.05
N ALA A 202 13.03 22.95 -5.45
CA ALA A 202 12.89 24.39 -5.65
C ALA A 202 12.30 25.07 -4.41
N SER A 203 12.77 26.29 -4.11
CA SER A 203 12.26 27.09 -2.98
C SER A 203 11.02 27.92 -3.33
N ASP A 204 10.45 27.72 -4.51
CA ASP A 204 9.25 28.42 -4.98
C ASP A 204 8.00 27.90 -4.27
N ARG A 205 6.96 28.74 -4.17
CA ARG A 205 5.63 28.31 -3.74
C ARG A 205 4.94 27.56 -4.90
N SER A 206 5.17 26.26 -5.03
CA SER A 206 4.81 25.44 -6.20
C SER A 206 3.44 24.76 -6.04
N LEU A 207 2.55 24.94 -7.02
CA LEU A 207 1.25 24.24 -7.13
C LEU A 207 1.04 23.69 -8.55
N TYR A 208 0.03 22.83 -8.73
CA TYR A 208 -0.33 22.21 -10.01
C TYR A 208 0.84 21.43 -10.63
N ILE A 209 1.52 20.63 -9.82
CA ILE A 209 2.72 19.88 -10.18
C ILE A 209 2.36 18.86 -11.26
N ASN A 210 3.18 18.81 -12.31
CA ASN A 210 3.12 17.85 -13.41
C ASN A 210 4.55 17.31 -13.64
N VAL A 211 4.72 16.01 -13.84
CA VAL A 211 6.05 15.39 -14.01
C VAL A 211 6.06 14.56 -15.29
N VAL A 212 6.95 14.89 -16.22
CA VAL A 212 7.10 14.17 -17.49
C VAL A 212 8.59 13.98 -17.75
N GLY A 213 9.02 12.72 -17.74
CA GLY A 213 10.42 12.34 -17.93
C GLY A 213 11.31 12.98 -16.87
N ASP A 214 12.33 13.71 -17.31
CA ASP A 214 13.26 14.38 -16.39
C ASP A 214 12.80 15.76 -15.91
N TRP A 215 11.58 16.18 -16.25
CA TRP A 215 11.11 17.55 -15.98
C TRP A 215 9.88 17.57 -15.10
N ILE A 216 9.85 18.57 -14.22
CA ILE A 216 8.72 18.92 -13.38
C ILE A 216 8.23 20.29 -13.82
N TYR A 217 6.95 20.41 -14.09
CA TYR A 217 6.25 21.63 -14.50
C TYR A 217 5.28 22.02 -13.39
N TYR A 218 5.20 23.31 -13.06
CA TYR A 218 4.35 23.79 -11.97
C TYR A 218 4.03 25.28 -12.13
N ILE A 219 3.01 25.73 -11.40
CA ILE A 219 2.70 27.15 -11.22
C ILE A 219 3.45 27.67 -10.00
N ASN A 220 4.26 28.71 -10.20
CA ASN A 220 4.99 29.41 -9.14
C ASN A 220 4.13 30.54 -8.56
N GLN A 221 3.49 30.28 -7.43
CA GLN A 221 2.64 31.27 -6.74
C GLN A 221 3.45 32.42 -6.12
N SER A 222 4.74 32.22 -5.86
CA SER A 222 5.64 33.31 -5.40
C SER A 222 6.07 34.26 -6.52
N ASP A 223 5.87 33.89 -7.77
CA ASP A 223 6.17 34.72 -8.95
C ASP A 223 4.90 34.93 -9.77
N GLN A 224 3.89 35.57 -9.17
CA GLN A 224 2.65 35.97 -9.84
C GLN A 224 1.94 34.85 -10.64
N ALA A 225 1.98 33.62 -10.12
CA ALA A 225 1.40 32.43 -10.76
C ALA A 225 1.95 32.16 -12.18
N LYS A 226 3.23 32.47 -12.42
CA LYS A 226 3.93 32.14 -13.68
C LYS A 226 4.26 30.64 -13.73
N MET A 227 4.31 30.09 -14.95
CA MET A 227 4.66 28.68 -15.17
C MET A 227 6.18 28.49 -15.19
N TYR A 228 6.64 27.45 -14.49
CA TYR A 228 8.06 27.08 -14.39
C TYR A 228 8.26 25.60 -14.70
N LYS A 229 9.48 25.28 -15.12
CA LYS A 229 10.00 23.91 -15.10
C LYS A 229 11.31 23.80 -14.35
N VAL A 230 11.58 22.63 -13.79
CA VAL A 230 12.85 22.26 -13.15
C VAL A 230 13.13 20.78 -13.42
N ARG A 231 14.41 20.40 -13.50
CA ARG A 231 14.78 18.98 -13.65
C ARG A 231 14.39 18.20 -12.38
N THR A 232 14.16 16.91 -12.50
CA THR A 232 13.84 16.01 -11.37
C THR A 232 14.97 15.88 -10.35
N ASP A 233 16.18 16.36 -10.67
CA ASP A 233 17.32 16.50 -9.77
C ASP A 233 17.41 17.89 -9.08
N GLY A 234 16.54 18.84 -9.45
CA GLY A 234 16.50 20.20 -8.91
C GLY A 234 17.29 21.23 -9.73
N THR A 235 17.94 20.81 -10.82
CA THR A 235 18.74 21.70 -11.67
C THR A 235 17.92 22.36 -12.78
N GLN A 236 18.52 23.33 -13.49
CA GLN A 236 17.96 23.96 -14.70
C GLN A 236 16.55 24.56 -14.53
N LYS A 237 16.25 25.09 -13.35
CA LYS A 237 14.98 25.80 -13.12
C LYS A 237 14.85 26.97 -14.09
N THR A 238 13.82 26.94 -14.91
CA THR A 238 13.57 27.91 -16.00
C THR A 238 12.10 28.30 -16.03
N ARG A 239 11.80 29.57 -16.28
CA ARG A 239 10.44 30.06 -16.53
C ARG A 239 10.00 29.66 -17.95
N ILE A 240 8.74 29.26 -18.12
CA ILE A 240 8.22 28.75 -19.41
C ILE A 240 7.56 29.87 -20.24
N ASP A 241 6.71 30.68 -19.61
CA ASP A 241 6.02 31.83 -20.21
C ASP A 241 6.25 33.05 -19.31
N ASP A 242 6.85 34.10 -19.85
CA ASP A 242 7.13 35.35 -19.14
C ASP A 242 5.95 36.33 -19.20
N GLN A 243 5.06 36.18 -20.18
CA GLN A 243 3.97 37.11 -20.43
C GLN A 243 2.72 36.76 -19.61
N HIS A 244 2.43 35.48 -19.33
CA HIS A 244 1.11 35.09 -18.81
C HIS A 244 1.17 34.31 -17.50
N SER A 245 0.21 34.61 -16.62
CA SER A 245 -0.03 33.85 -15.39
C SER A 245 -1.04 32.73 -15.68
N ALA A 246 -0.84 31.57 -15.05
CA ALA A 246 -1.71 30.41 -15.22
C ALA A 246 -2.50 30.11 -13.94
N THR A 247 -3.79 29.73 -14.09
CA THR A 247 -4.62 29.27 -12.96
C THR A 247 -4.60 27.76 -12.78
N VAL A 248 -4.40 27.02 -13.87
CA VAL A 248 -4.27 25.55 -13.90
C VAL A 248 -3.38 25.15 -15.06
N ILE A 249 -2.62 24.06 -14.90
CA ILE A 249 -1.82 23.45 -15.96
C ILE A 249 -2.03 21.94 -16.03
N SER A 250 -2.02 21.39 -17.24
CA SER A 250 -1.97 19.94 -17.51
C SER A 250 -0.92 19.69 -18.59
N VAL A 251 0.01 18.76 -18.33
CA VAL A 251 1.09 18.43 -19.27
C VAL A 251 0.81 17.07 -19.91
N VAL A 252 0.74 17.03 -21.23
CA VAL A 252 0.47 15.83 -22.03
C VAL A 252 1.46 15.78 -23.19
N GLY A 253 2.37 14.81 -23.13
CA GLY A 253 3.52 14.72 -24.03
C GLY A 253 4.36 16.00 -24.00
N ASP A 254 4.61 16.57 -25.17
CA ASP A 254 5.41 17.80 -25.34
C ASP A 254 4.61 19.10 -25.15
N TRP A 255 3.33 19.01 -24.75
CA TRP A 255 2.45 20.17 -24.63
C TRP A 255 2.01 20.42 -23.20
N ILE A 256 1.96 21.69 -22.84
CA ILE A 256 1.36 22.22 -21.62
C ILE A 256 0.08 22.93 -22.04
N TYR A 257 -1.05 22.46 -21.53
CA TYR A 257 -2.35 23.12 -21.66
C TYR A 257 -2.60 23.91 -20.38
N TYR A 258 -3.12 25.13 -20.52
CA TYR A 258 -3.26 26.02 -19.37
C TYR A 258 -4.35 27.08 -19.58
N VAL A 259 -4.85 27.60 -18.47
CA VAL A 259 -5.83 28.71 -18.45
C VAL A 259 -5.13 29.98 -17.98
N THR A 260 -5.32 31.09 -18.69
CA THR A 260 -4.60 32.34 -18.46
C THR A 260 -5.34 33.31 -17.55
N GLN A 261 -4.81 33.58 -16.36
CA GLN A 261 -5.39 34.62 -15.49
C GLN A 261 -5.30 36.01 -16.11
N SER A 262 -4.22 36.30 -16.83
CA SER A 262 -3.94 37.60 -17.42
C SER A 262 -4.74 37.93 -18.69
N GLU A 263 -5.42 36.93 -19.28
CA GLU A 263 -6.19 37.10 -20.52
C GLU A 263 -7.62 36.55 -20.38
N GLN A 264 -8.34 37.05 -19.37
CA GLN A 264 -9.76 36.71 -19.15
C GLN A 264 -10.04 35.21 -18.99
N TYR A 265 -9.08 34.44 -18.45
CA TYR A 265 -9.23 33.00 -18.21
C TYR A 265 -9.51 32.23 -19.50
N LYS A 266 -8.71 32.50 -20.55
CA LYS A 266 -8.79 31.80 -21.83
C LYS A 266 -7.90 30.56 -21.84
N LEU A 267 -8.22 29.62 -22.72
CA LEU A 267 -7.50 28.37 -22.89
C LEU A 267 -6.33 28.53 -23.88
N PHE A 268 -5.15 28.05 -23.49
CA PHE A 268 -3.95 28.06 -24.30
C PHE A 268 -3.22 26.72 -24.26
N LYS A 269 -2.35 26.51 -25.24
CA LYS A 269 -1.27 25.52 -25.18
C LYS A 269 0.07 26.15 -25.51
N ILE A 270 1.13 25.56 -25.00
CA ILE A 270 2.53 25.91 -25.27
C ILE A 270 3.36 24.62 -25.20
N LYS A 271 4.45 24.52 -25.97
CA LYS A 271 5.34 23.38 -25.83
C LYS A 271 6.07 23.43 -24.49
N THR A 272 6.52 22.27 -24.01
CA THR A 272 7.32 22.14 -22.77
C THR A 272 8.66 22.88 -22.81
N ASP A 273 9.13 23.28 -23.99
CA ASP A 273 10.29 24.14 -24.19
C ASP A 273 9.97 25.65 -24.17
N GLY A 274 8.69 26.04 -24.08
CA GLY A 274 8.22 27.43 -24.10
C GLY A 274 7.90 27.97 -25.50
N THR A 275 8.03 27.17 -26.55
CA THR A 275 7.71 27.59 -27.93
C THR A 275 6.29 27.21 -28.36
N GLY A 276 5.84 27.69 -29.52
CA GLY A 276 4.59 27.24 -30.14
C GLY A 276 3.32 27.61 -29.38
N LYS A 277 3.36 28.70 -28.59
CA LYS A 277 2.19 29.20 -27.86
C LYS A 277 1.01 29.45 -28.82
N THR A 278 -0.16 28.94 -28.47
CA THR A 278 -1.38 29.03 -29.29
C THR A 278 -2.62 29.12 -28.39
N GLN A 279 -3.52 30.07 -28.67
CA GLN A 279 -4.85 30.13 -28.04
C GLN A 279 -5.73 29.01 -28.61
N LEU A 280 -6.54 28.35 -27.77
CA LEU A 280 -7.43 27.28 -28.17
C LEU A 280 -8.90 27.75 -28.10
N GLY A 281 -9.53 27.88 -29.27
CA GLY A 281 -10.89 28.39 -29.38
C GLY A 281 -11.00 29.87 -29.01
N ASN A 282 -12.23 30.32 -28.73
CA ASN A 282 -12.55 31.72 -28.39
C ASN A 282 -13.24 31.87 -27.03
N ASP A 283 -13.40 30.76 -26.30
CA ASP A 283 -14.03 30.79 -24.98
C ASP A 283 -13.15 31.51 -23.97
N ALA A 284 -13.79 32.24 -23.07
CA ALA A 284 -13.18 32.94 -21.94
C ALA A 284 -13.93 32.55 -20.66
N LEU A 285 -13.37 32.91 -19.50
CA LEU A 285 -13.93 32.53 -18.18
C LEU A 285 -13.94 31.01 -17.98
N VAL A 286 -12.86 30.35 -18.42
CA VAL A 286 -12.59 28.95 -18.12
C VAL A 286 -12.25 28.82 -16.64
N GLU A 287 -13.01 27.99 -15.90
CA GLU A 287 -12.83 27.80 -14.46
C GLU A 287 -11.89 26.62 -14.18
N GLU A 288 -12.20 25.46 -14.77
CA GLU A 288 -11.43 24.22 -14.62
C GLU A 288 -11.06 23.66 -15.99
N MET A 289 -9.93 22.95 -16.06
CA MET A 289 -9.46 22.33 -17.29
C MET A 289 -8.63 21.09 -17.00
N TYR A 290 -8.82 20.07 -17.85
CA TYR A 290 -7.92 18.93 -17.93
C TYR A 290 -7.75 18.47 -19.38
N ALA A 291 -6.52 18.12 -19.76
CA ALA A 291 -6.18 17.66 -21.09
C ALA A 291 -5.85 16.16 -21.12
N THR A 292 -6.27 15.48 -22.19
CA THR A 292 -5.84 14.14 -22.60
C THR A 292 -5.12 14.25 -23.95
N GLU A 293 -4.63 13.12 -24.50
CA GLU A 293 -4.07 13.14 -25.86
C GLU A 293 -5.09 13.57 -26.94
N ASP A 294 -6.36 13.28 -26.72
CA ASP A 294 -7.41 13.44 -27.73
C ASP A 294 -8.31 14.66 -27.52
N TRP A 295 -8.47 15.12 -26.28
CA TRP A 295 -9.46 16.11 -25.90
C TRP A 295 -8.98 16.96 -24.72
N ILE A 296 -9.38 18.22 -24.73
CA ILE A 296 -9.26 19.10 -23.58
C ILE A 296 -10.67 19.35 -23.08
N PHE A 297 -10.93 18.98 -21.83
CA PHE A 297 -12.21 19.20 -21.17
C PHE A 297 -12.10 20.39 -20.23
N TYR A 298 -13.14 21.22 -20.20
CA TYR A 298 -13.12 22.44 -19.42
C TYR A 298 -14.53 22.92 -19.08
N THR A 299 -14.66 23.75 -18.04
CA THR A 299 -15.92 24.36 -17.61
C THR A 299 -15.89 25.87 -17.82
N LEU A 300 -17.05 26.46 -18.09
CA LEU A 300 -17.17 27.90 -18.37
C LEU A 300 -18.08 28.62 -17.38
N GLN A 301 -17.53 29.60 -16.66
CA GLN A 301 -18.26 30.35 -15.64
C GLN A 301 -19.47 31.10 -16.22
N ASN A 302 -19.30 31.73 -17.39
CA ASN A 302 -20.37 32.44 -18.09
C ASN A 302 -21.41 31.52 -18.76
N GLN A 303 -21.22 30.21 -18.72
CA GLN A 303 -22.17 29.22 -19.22
C GLN A 303 -22.60 28.25 -18.12
N ASN A 304 -22.76 28.76 -16.88
CA ASN A 304 -23.21 27.99 -15.71
C ASN A 304 -22.37 26.72 -15.48
N LEU A 305 -21.05 26.86 -15.62
CA LEU A 305 -20.06 25.80 -15.45
C LEU A 305 -20.36 24.52 -16.25
N LYS A 306 -21.08 24.61 -17.37
CA LYS A 306 -21.28 23.47 -18.26
C LYS A 306 -19.94 22.96 -18.77
N ILE A 307 -19.87 21.64 -18.99
CA ILE A 307 -18.66 20.98 -19.48
C ILE A 307 -18.61 21.07 -21.00
N PHE A 308 -17.48 21.53 -21.51
CA PHE A 308 -17.12 21.52 -22.92
C PHE A 308 -15.88 20.66 -23.14
N LYS A 309 -15.72 20.19 -24.37
CA LYS A 309 -14.48 19.61 -24.86
C LYS A 309 -14.06 20.24 -26.18
N ILE A 310 -12.77 20.34 -26.41
CA ILE A 310 -12.18 20.85 -27.65
C ILE A 310 -10.98 19.98 -28.04
N LYS A 311 -10.70 19.85 -29.34
CA LYS A 311 -9.50 19.14 -29.79
C LYS A 311 -8.23 19.92 -29.42
N PRO A 312 -7.10 19.24 -29.18
CA PRO A 312 -5.82 19.89 -28.92
C PRO A 312 -5.32 20.86 -30.01
N ASP A 313 -5.84 20.75 -31.24
CA ASP A 313 -5.57 21.70 -32.32
C ASP A 313 -6.49 22.94 -32.31
N GLY A 314 -7.43 23.01 -31.36
CA GLY A 314 -8.39 24.11 -31.21
C GLY A 314 -9.68 23.93 -32.02
N THR A 315 -9.87 22.79 -32.68
CA THR A 315 -11.09 22.49 -33.46
C THR A 315 -12.11 21.68 -32.66
N GLN A 316 -13.29 21.41 -33.26
CA GLN A 316 -14.31 20.51 -32.71
C GLN A 316 -14.71 20.81 -31.25
N ARG A 317 -15.01 22.08 -30.95
CA ARG A 317 -15.61 22.47 -29.68
C ARG A 317 -17.02 21.87 -29.55
N ILE A 318 -17.25 21.09 -28.50
CA ILE A 318 -18.52 20.39 -28.24
C ILE A 318 -18.93 20.62 -26.77
N GLN A 319 -20.21 20.91 -26.53
CA GLN A 319 -20.77 20.84 -25.18
C GLN A 319 -21.03 19.37 -24.83
N VAL A 320 -20.48 18.89 -23.71
CA VAL A 320 -20.61 17.49 -23.30
C VAL A 320 -21.94 17.25 -22.61
N THR A 321 -22.37 18.17 -21.74
CA THR A 321 -23.59 18.00 -20.95
C THR A 321 -24.27 19.35 -20.65
N GLU A 322 -25.57 19.30 -20.38
CA GLU A 322 -26.35 20.46 -19.93
C GLU A 322 -26.14 20.78 -18.44
N TYR A 323 -25.55 19.86 -17.66
CA TYR A 323 -25.30 20.05 -16.24
C TYR A 323 -24.06 20.91 -15.99
N GLY A 324 -24.16 21.80 -15.00
CA GLY A 324 -23.00 22.56 -14.49
C GLY A 324 -22.14 21.70 -13.57
N ALA A 325 -20.82 21.81 -13.71
CA ALA A 325 -19.84 20.96 -13.05
C ALA A 325 -18.79 21.77 -12.28
N ARG A 326 -18.44 21.29 -11.10
CA ARG A 326 -17.29 21.73 -10.30
C ARG A 326 -16.44 20.51 -9.97
N GLN A 327 -15.14 20.70 -9.74
CA GLN A 327 -14.18 19.64 -9.46
C GLN A 327 -14.23 18.53 -10.53
N LEU A 328 -14.08 18.94 -11.79
CA LEU A 328 -14.08 18.05 -12.95
C LEU A 328 -12.89 17.07 -12.91
N ILE A 329 -13.20 15.78 -12.97
CA ILE A 329 -12.24 14.68 -12.92
C ILE A 329 -12.51 13.73 -14.07
N ILE A 330 -11.43 13.18 -14.63
CA ILE A 330 -11.46 12.33 -15.82
C ILE A 330 -10.76 11.02 -15.48
N GLU A 331 -11.50 9.92 -15.58
CA GLU A 331 -11.00 8.55 -15.41
C GLU A 331 -11.70 7.63 -16.40
N GLY A 332 -10.93 6.90 -17.22
CA GLY A 332 -11.50 6.15 -18.34
C GLY A 332 -12.41 7.04 -19.20
N ASP A 333 -13.43 6.49 -19.86
CA ASP A 333 -14.40 7.21 -20.69
C ASP A 333 -15.42 8.09 -19.91
N TRP A 334 -15.14 8.36 -18.63
CA TRP A 334 -16.03 9.10 -17.73
C TRP A 334 -15.47 10.46 -17.28
N LEU A 335 -16.41 11.39 -17.09
CA LEU A 335 -16.21 12.66 -16.42
C LEU A 335 -16.98 12.64 -15.11
N TYR A 336 -16.28 12.75 -13.98
CA TYR A 336 -16.85 12.86 -12.64
C TYR A 336 -16.82 14.31 -12.18
N PHE A 337 -17.84 14.77 -11.48
CA PHE A 337 -17.94 16.16 -11.03
C PHE A 337 -18.93 16.33 -9.89
N VAL A 338 -18.77 17.40 -9.13
CA VAL A 338 -19.77 17.91 -8.21
C VAL A 338 -20.76 18.77 -9.00
N ASN A 339 -22.04 18.41 -8.97
CA ASN A 339 -23.03 19.13 -9.74
C ASN A 339 -23.31 20.52 -9.13
N GLN A 340 -23.40 21.54 -9.99
CA GLN A 340 -23.56 22.93 -9.56
C GLN A 340 -24.95 23.23 -8.98
N THR A 341 -26.00 22.58 -9.48
CA THR A 341 -27.39 22.90 -9.16
C THR A 341 -28.07 21.80 -8.35
N MET A 342 -27.73 20.54 -8.60
CA MET A 342 -28.27 19.38 -7.90
C MET A 342 -27.22 18.85 -6.90
N PRO A 343 -27.63 18.38 -5.72
CA PRO A 343 -26.71 17.81 -4.77
C PRO A 343 -26.08 16.51 -5.30
N GLY A 344 -24.86 16.26 -4.85
CA GLY A 344 -24.16 14.98 -5.02
C GLY A 344 -23.07 14.98 -6.09
N ILE A 345 -22.50 13.80 -6.26
CA ILE A 345 -21.44 13.52 -7.23
C ILE A 345 -22.11 12.95 -8.47
N TRP A 346 -21.75 13.48 -9.62
CA TRP A 346 -22.32 13.12 -10.91
C TRP A 346 -21.21 12.61 -11.82
N ARG A 347 -21.59 11.74 -12.76
CA ARG A 347 -20.75 11.40 -13.88
C ARG A 347 -21.51 11.40 -15.19
N VAL A 348 -20.78 11.58 -16.28
CA VAL A 348 -21.27 11.45 -17.66
C VAL A 348 -20.15 10.92 -18.54
N LYS A 349 -20.47 10.16 -19.58
CA LYS A 349 -19.46 9.75 -20.57
C LYS A 349 -18.94 10.95 -21.34
N TRP A 350 -17.74 10.83 -21.90
CA TRP A 350 -17.09 11.91 -22.67
C TRP A 350 -17.91 12.38 -23.89
N ASP A 351 -18.79 11.53 -24.41
CA ASP A 351 -19.70 11.82 -25.51
C ASP A 351 -21.03 12.45 -25.05
N GLY A 352 -21.21 12.62 -23.74
CA GLY A 352 -22.41 13.19 -23.13
C GLY A 352 -23.48 12.16 -22.76
N THR A 353 -23.26 10.88 -23.03
CA THR A 353 -24.22 9.82 -22.74
C THR A 353 -24.13 9.34 -21.29
N ASP A 354 -25.17 8.63 -20.86
CA ASP A 354 -25.24 7.92 -19.58
C ASP A 354 -25.00 8.78 -18.31
N PRO A 355 -25.67 9.95 -18.17
CA PRO A 355 -25.55 10.74 -16.96
C PRO A 355 -26.07 9.96 -15.74
N THR A 356 -25.21 9.79 -14.74
CA THR A 356 -25.51 9.04 -13.50
C THR A 356 -25.13 9.89 -12.29
N SER A 357 -25.94 9.85 -11.23
CA SER A 357 -25.63 10.46 -9.94
C SER A 357 -25.36 9.41 -8.87
N PHE A 358 -24.42 9.71 -7.99
CA PHE A 358 -24.19 9.01 -6.72
C PHE A 358 -24.90 9.82 -5.64
N GLU A 359 -25.89 9.23 -4.97
CA GLU A 359 -26.66 9.93 -3.93
C GLU A 359 -25.73 10.42 -2.81
N ALA A 360 -25.82 11.70 -2.49
CA ALA A 360 -25.19 12.29 -1.33
C ALA A 360 -26.27 12.56 -0.27
N GLU A 361 -25.98 12.22 0.99
CA GLU A 361 -26.99 12.25 2.04
C GLU A 361 -27.67 13.64 2.15
N TYR A 362 -26.95 14.77 2.12
CA TYR A 362 -27.58 16.10 2.25
C TYR A 362 -26.81 17.30 1.64
N SER A 363 -25.64 17.11 1.01
CA SER A 363 -24.81 18.23 0.51
C SER A 363 -23.79 17.85 -0.55
N ASN A 364 -23.16 18.84 -1.18
CA ASN A 364 -22.05 18.66 -2.11
C ASN A 364 -20.73 18.45 -1.36
N PRO A 365 -19.87 17.51 -1.80
CA PRO A 365 -18.58 17.32 -1.16
C PRO A 365 -17.67 18.53 -1.43
N ASN A 366 -16.75 18.79 -0.50
CA ASN A 366 -15.78 19.89 -0.60
C ASN A 366 -14.59 19.53 -1.50
N SER A 367 -14.40 18.24 -1.77
CA SER A 367 -13.29 17.69 -2.54
C SER A 367 -13.70 16.34 -3.09
N LEU A 368 -13.29 16.09 -4.31
CA LEU A 368 -13.52 14.88 -5.08
C LEU A 368 -12.19 14.45 -5.68
N ASN A 369 -11.90 13.16 -5.71
CA ASN A 369 -10.83 12.56 -6.50
C ASN A 369 -11.29 11.16 -6.94
N VAL A 370 -10.85 10.68 -8.09
CA VAL A 370 -11.23 9.37 -8.60
C VAL A 370 -9.98 8.65 -9.08
N ASP A 371 -9.81 7.42 -8.61
CA ASP A 371 -8.69 6.56 -8.99
C ASP A 371 -9.06 5.08 -8.81
N ASN A 372 -8.65 4.26 -9.77
CA ASN A 372 -8.86 2.81 -9.78
C ASN A 372 -10.31 2.40 -9.52
N ASN A 373 -11.26 3.01 -10.26
CA ASN A 373 -12.69 2.76 -10.14
C ASN A 373 -13.28 3.09 -8.75
N MET A 374 -12.59 3.90 -7.95
CA MET A 374 -13.05 4.38 -6.65
C MET A 374 -13.15 5.90 -6.65
N ILE A 375 -14.29 6.40 -6.18
CA ILE A 375 -14.54 7.82 -5.94
C ILE A 375 -14.21 8.12 -4.48
N TYR A 376 -13.29 9.05 -4.24
CA TYR A 376 -12.91 9.55 -2.92
C TYR A 376 -13.43 10.96 -2.74
N TYR A 377 -14.11 11.24 -1.63
CA TYR A 377 -14.75 12.53 -1.43
C TYR A 377 -14.84 12.93 0.04
N GLY A 378 -14.81 14.24 0.28
CA GLY A 378 -14.76 14.83 1.62
C GLY A 378 -15.96 15.70 1.96
N TYR A 379 -16.53 15.47 3.14
CA TYR A 379 -17.54 16.29 3.82
C TYR A 379 -16.96 16.83 5.15
N SER A 380 -17.63 16.54 6.28
CA SER A 380 -17.05 16.56 7.62
C SER A 380 -16.13 15.35 7.86
N ASP A 381 -16.31 14.28 7.11
CA ASP A 381 -15.48 13.08 7.12
C ASP A 381 -15.04 12.75 5.70
N LEU A 382 -14.14 11.78 5.58
CA LEU A 382 -13.68 11.28 4.30
C LEU A 382 -14.36 9.95 3.98
N TYR A 383 -14.82 9.82 2.74
CA TYR A 383 -15.55 8.67 2.24
C TYR A 383 -14.95 8.18 0.93
N LYS A 384 -15.27 6.93 0.60
CA LYS A 384 -15.10 6.40 -0.74
C LYS A 384 -16.29 5.57 -1.19
N THR A 385 -16.46 5.46 -2.49
CA THR A 385 -17.56 4.74 -3.16
C THR A 385 -17.03 4.08 -4.43
N PRO A 386 -17.33 2.81 -4.70
CA PRO A 386 -17.06 2.21 -6.00
C PRO A 386 -17.81 2.93 -7.11
N THR A 387 -17.20 3.06 -8.28
CA THR A 387 -17.83 3.77 -9.43
C THR A 387 -19.05 3.04 -9.99
N ASP A 388 -19.32 1.81 -9.59
CA ASP A 388 -20.44 0.97 -10.01
C ASP A 388 -21.45 0.67 -8.88
N SER A 389 -21.23 1.22 -7.68
CA SER A 389 -22.07 0.98 -6.51
C SER A 389 -22.40 2.29 -5.79
N PRO A 390 -23.61 2.49 -5.26
CA PRO A 390 -23.91 3.62 -4.39
C PRO A 390 -23.37 3.43 -2.95
N GLU A 391 -22.69 2.32 -2.65
CA GLU A 391 -22.17 2.04 -1.31
C GLU A 391 -21.17 3.13 -0.88
N GLN A 392 -21.46 3.73 0.28
CA GLN A 392 -20.60 4.71 0.91
C GLN A 392 -19.79 4.06 2.03
N ILE A 393 -18.47 4.11 1.89
CA ILE A 393 -17.51 3.55 2.83
C ILE A 393 -16.79 4.72 3.53
N LYS A 394 -17.00 4.86 4.84
CA LYS A 394 -16.29 5.87 5.64
C LYS A 394 -14.84 5.44 5.87
N LEU A 395 -13.89 6.31 5.54
CA LEU A 395 -12.44 6.04 5.67
C LEU A 395 -11.89 6.45 7.04
N THR A 396 -12.31 7.61 7.56
CA THR A 396 -11.87 8.06 8.88
C THR A 396 -12.94 8.87 9.60
N PRO A 397 -12.98 8.83 10.94
CA PRO A 397 -13.49 9.97 11.69
C PRO A 397 -12.49 11.14 11.51
N VAL A 398 -12.88 12.17 10.78
CA VAL A 398 -12.18 13.45 10.76
C VAL A 398 -12.96 14.40 11.65
N TYR A 399 -12.37 14.86 12.75
CA TYR A 399 -12.92 16.01 13.45
C TYR A 399 -12.50 17.27 12.69
N GLY A 400 -13.12 17.56 11.54
CA GLY A 400 -12.77 18.70 10.66
C GLY A 400 -13.14 18.52 9.18
N TYR A 401 -13.18 19.61 8.41
CA TYR A 401 -13.50 19.54 6.98
C TYR A 401 -12.35 18.89 6.18
N GLY A 402 -12.59 17.67 5.70
CA GLY A 402 -11.68 16.94 4.81
C GLY A 402 -11.74 17.48 3.38
N GLY A 403 -10.61 17.83 2.79
CA GLY A 403 -10.55 18.29 1.40
C GLY A 403 -9.16 18.21 0.78
N LEU A 404 -8.97 18.76 -0.42
CA LEU A 404 -7.68 18.74 -1.13
C LEU A 404 -7.14 17.32 -1.37
N ILE A 405 -8.03 16.40 -1.72
CA ILE A 405 -7.72 14.97 -1.86
C ILE A 405 -6.81 14.75 -3.07
N ASN A 406 -5.58 14.29 -2.86
CA ASN A 406 -4.63 13.88 -3.89
C ASN A 406 -4.27 12.40 -3.69
N ILE A 407 -4.17 11.64 -4.78
CA ILE A 407 -3.87 10.20 -4.77
C ILE A 407 -2.54 9.98 -5.46
N VAL A 408 -1.65 9.24 -4.79
CA VAL A 408 -0.28 9.01 -5.24
C VAL A 408 0.11 7.57 -4.93
N GLY A 409 -0.02 6.69 -5.92
CA GLY A 409 0.00 5.24 -5.69
C GLY A 409 -1.14 4.86 -4.75
N ASP A 410 -0.87 3.98 -3.80
CA ASP A 410 -1.88 3.55 -2.82
C ASP A 410 -2.03 4.53 -1.63
N TRP A 411 -1.51 5.75 -1.74
CA TRP A 411 -1.59 6.77 -0.69
C TRP A 411 -2.54 7.89 -1.07
N LEU A 412 -3.44 8.20 -0.14
CA LEU A 412 -4.28 9.37 -0.16
C LEU A 412 -3.65 10.47 0.69
N TYR A 413 -3.48 11.67 0.13
CA TYR A 413 -3.07 12.88 0.82
C TYR A 413 -4.25 13.84 0.86
N PHE A 414 -4.54 14.40 2.03
CA PHE A 414 -5.72 15.25 2.19
C PHE A 414 -5.52 16.24 3.33
N ARG A 415 -6.18 17.38 3.21
CA ARG A 415 -6.20 18.43 4.20
C ARG A 415 -7.33 18.20 5.20
N ILE A 416 -7.02 18.41 6.48
CA ILE A 416 -8.02 18.61 7.53
C ILE A 416 -7.95 20.05 8.00
N ASN A 417 -9.08 20.74 7.98
CA ASN A 417 -9.21 22.09 8.54
C ASN A 417 -9.97 22.04 9.87
N TYR A 418 -9.21 21.93 10.97
CA TYR A 418 -9.73 21.99 12.35
C TYR A 418 -8.63 22.49 13.28
N ASN A 419 -8.83 23.68 13.86
CA ASN A 419 -7.83 24.40 14.65
C ASN A 419 -6.50 24.63 13.87
N GLY A 420 -6.61 24.94 12.59
CA GLY A 420 -5.48 25.14 11.67
C GLY A 420 -5.50 24.17 10.49
N GLU A 421 -4.83 24.55 9.42
CA GLU A 421 -4.66 23.73 8.22
C GLU A 421 -3.58 22.69 8.45
N LYS A 422 -3.95 21.41 8.28
CA LYS A 422 -3.07 20.26 8.48
C LYS A 422 -3.15 19.32 7.28
N LEU A 423 -2.00 18.81 6.83
CA LEU A 423 -1.93 17.77 5.79
C LEU A 423 -1.80 16.40 6.46
N TYR A 424 -2.59 15.46 6.01
CA TYR A 424 -2.59 14.07 6.45
C TYR A 424 -2.40 13.15 5.26
N ARG A 425 -1.93 11.93 5.53
CA ARG A 425 -1.95 10.85 4.55
C ARG A 425 -2.46 9.56 5.16
N MET A 426 -3.01 8.69 4.33
CA MET A 426 -3.39 7.32 4.68
C MET A 426 -3.30 6.42 3.45
N ARG A 427 -3.39 5.11 3.64
CA ARG A 427 -3.60 4.17 2.54
C ARG A 427 -5.01 4.31 2.00
N VAL A 428 -5.21 4.06 0.71
CA VAL A 428 -6.53 4.14 0.04
C VAL A 428 -7.58 3.17 0.62
N ASP A 429 -7.16 2.16 1.37
CA ASP A 429 -8.02 1.26 2.13
C ASP A 429 -8.50 1.83 3.48
N GLY A 430 -7.97 2.99 3.91
CA GLY A 430 -8.26 3.64 5.18
C GLY A 430 -7.28 3.33 6.31
N THR A 431 -6.24 2.51 6.06
CA THR A 431 -5.24 2.15 7.06
C THR A 431 -4.05 3.12 7.09
N ALA A 432 -3.20 3.00 8.12
CA ALA A 432 -1.95 3.75 8.28
C ALA A 432 -2.09 5.28 8.15
N GLY A 433 -3.16 5.85 8.74
CA GLY A 433 -3.37 7.29 8.77
C GLY A 433 -2.35 8.01 9.66
N GLU A 434 -1.67 9.02 9.13
CA GLU A 434 -0.68 9.82 9.86
C GLU A 434 -0.62 11.29 9.40
N PHE A 435 -0.02 12.13 10.24
CA PHE A 435 0.21 13.55 9.94
C PHE A 435 1.45 13.72 9.05
N VAL A 436 1.36 14.65 8.09
CA VAL A 436 2.48 14.99 7.19
C VAL A 436 3.12 16.29 7.65
N TYR A 437 4.37 16.19 8.13
CA TYR A 437 5.17 17.31 8.62
C TYR A 437 5.82 18.18 7.57
#